data_AF-A0A931J5E8-F1
#
_entry.id   AF-A0A931J5E8-F1
#
_cell.length_a   1.000
_cell.length_b   1.000
_cell.length_c   1.000
_cell.angle_alpha   90.00
_cell.angle_beta   90.00
_cell.angle_gamma   90.00
#
_symmetry.space_group_name_H-M   'P 1'
#
loop_
_entity.id
_entity.type
_entity.pdbx_description
1 polymer ?
#
loop_
_entity_poly.entity_id
_entity_poly.type
_entity_poly.pdbx_seq_one_letter_code
_entity_poly.pdbx_strand_id
1 'polypeptide(L)'
;MPFQRAPFFQLVLSVLLALLAESLHLGWEALHGGIVVHHLAQRADLPGLSNLWGLLIMPALAAWASSRLPRAGAPAWLGFALPLLLGLGLSLAFSQQAQALTEALFFLTLLLALLLPAHRPESVLGYVLGMSWTFGAVLPTLLGLLLAGLSWGLRGLVRQLWLRRGSPA
;
A
#
# COMPACT_ATOMS: atom_id res chain seq x y z
N MET A 1 -6.48 -3.34 -18.82
CA MET A 1 -5.06 -3.35 -19.22
C MET A 1 -4.52 -4.76 -19.10
N PRO A 2 -3.69 -5.26 -20.03
CA PRO A 2 -3.24 -6.64 -19.98
C PRO A 2 -2.10 -6.80 -18.95
N PHE A 3 -2.37 -7.47 -17.83
CA PHE A 3 -1.37 -7.76 -16.78
C PHE A 3 -0.50 -8.97 -17.13
N GLN A 4 0.81 -8.89 -16.92
CA GLN A 4 1.71 -10.04 -17.05
C GLN A 4 2.04 -10.59 -15.67
N ARG A 5 2.06 -11.91 -15.54
CA ARG A 5 2.58 -12.57 -14.33
C ARG A 5 4.09 -12.46 -14.35
N ALA A 6 4.68 -12.07 -13.22
CA ALA A 6 6.12 -12.19 -13.04
C ALA A 6 6.56 -13.66 -13.29
N PRO A 7 7.79 -13.89 -13.78
CA PRO A 7 8.38 -15.22 -13.74
C PRO A 7 8.39 -15.75 -12.31
N PHE A 8 8.24 -17.07 -12.17
CA PHE A 8 8.11 -17.74 -10.87
C PHE A 8 9.19 -17.32 -9.87
N PHE A 9 10.44 -17.17 -10.32
CA PHE A 9 11.55 -16.71 -9.48
C PHE A 9 11.31 -15.32 -8.87
N GLN A 10 10.79 -14.35 -9.63
CA GLN A 10 10.52 -13.00 -9.11
C GLN A 10 9.37 -12.99 -8.09
N LEU A 11 8.34 -13.82 -8.31
CA LEU A 11 7.26 -14.01 -7.35
C LEU A 11 7.78 -14.58 -6.02
N VAL A 12 8.59 -15.64 -6.09
CA VAL A 12 9.17 -16.26 -4.89
C VAL A 12 10.09 -15.25 -4.19
N LEU A 13 10.94 -14.56 -4.94
CA LEU A 13 11.84 -13.56 -4.39
C LEU A 13 11.09 -12.43 -3.68
N SER A 14 10.02 -11.88 -4.26
CA SER A 14 9.27 -10.79 -3.63
C SER A 14 8.56 -11.22 -2.36
N VAL A 15 8.01 -12.45 -2.33
CA VAL A 15 7.41 -13.05 -1.14
C VAL A 15 8.45 -13.26 -0.04
N LEU A 16 9.64 -13.78 -0.38
CA LEU A 16 10.72 -13.99 0.58
C LEU A 16 11.25 -12.66 1.14
N LEU A 17 11.40 -11.64 0.30
CA LEU A 17 11.81 -10.30 0.74
C LEU A 17 10.76 -9.66 1.67
N ALA A 18 9.47 -9.82 1.36
CA ALA A 18 8.39 -9.33 2.21
C ALA A 18 8.37 -10.04 3.58
N LEU A 19 8.53 -11.37 3.60
CA LEU A 19 8.66 -12.15 4.82
C LEU A 19 9.89 -11.74 5.63
N LEU A 20 11.04 -11.56 4.99
CA LEU A 20 12.27 -11.14 5.64
C LEU A 20 12.10 -9.75 6.27
N ALA A 21 11.59 -8.78 5.51
CA ALA A 21 11.37 -7.42 6.00
C ALA A 21 10.45 -7.40 7.23
N GLU A 22 9.34 -8.12 7.18
CA GLU A 22 8.41 -8.19 8.31
C GLU A 22 9.00 -8.96 9.50
N SER A 23 9.75 -10.04 9.26
CA SER A 23 10.40 -10.80 10.34
C SER A 23 11.45 -9.97 11.05
N LEU A 24 12.19 -9.13 10.33
CA LEU A 24 13.14 -8.18 10.91
C LEU A 24 12.43 -7.10 11.72
N HIS A 25 11.32 -6.58 11.22
CA HIS A 25 10.50 -5.60 11.93
C HIS A 25 9.92 -6.17 13.24
N LEU A 26 9.26 -7.33 13.18
CA LEU A 26 8.70 -7.98 14.36
C LEU A 26 9.77 -8.49 15.32
N GLY A 27 10.92 -8.93 14.80
CA GLY A 27 12.08 -9.27 15.61
C GLY A 27 12.59 -8.06 16.40
N TRP A 28 12.63 -6.88 15.77
CA TRP A 28 12.95 -5.63 16.46
C TRP A 28 11.93 -5.32 17.56
N GLU A 29 10.62 -5.37 17.28
CA GLU A 29 9.57 -5.15 18.28
C GLU A 29 9.67 -6.12 19.46
N ALA A 30 9.84 -7.42 19.17
CA ALA A 30 9.97 -8.46 20.19
C ALA A 30 11.16 -8.21 21.13
N LEU A 31 12.26 -7.65 20.62
CA LEU A 31 13.43 -7.29 21.41
C LEU A 31 13.28 -5.94 22.15
N HIS A 32 12.32 -5.09 21.77
CA HIS A 32 12.16 -3.72 22.28
C HIS A 32 10.82 -3.48 23.02
N GLY A 33 10.24 -4.52 23.62
CA GLY A 33 9.04 -4.40 24.45
C GLY A 33 7.86 -5.27 24.02
N GLY A 34 8.05 -6.13 23.03
CA GLY A 34 7.04 -7.05 22.53
C GLY A 34 6.36 -6.55 21.26
N ILE A 35 5.65 -7.46 20.60
CA ILE A 35 4.97 -7.17 19.34
C ILE A 35 3.84 -6.16 19.58
N VAL A 36 3.84 -5.10 18.78
CA VAL A 36 2.91 -3.98 18.94
C VAL A 36 1.49 -4.39 18.57
N VAL A 37 0.53 -3.87 19.32
CA VAL A 37 -0.91 -4.00 19.04
C VAL A 37 -1.51 -2.60 18.93
N HIS A 38 -2.00 -2.26 17.74
CA HIS A 38 -2.67 -0.99 17.49
C HIS A 38 -4.16 -1.12 17.77
N HIS A 39 -4.68 -0.29 18.67
CA HIS A 39 -6.11 -0.22 18.92
C HIS A 39 -6.78 0.77 17.97
N LEU A 40 -8.00 0.44 17.52
CA LEU A 40 -8.80 1.33 16.67
C LEU A 40 -8.99 2.68 17.36
N ALA A 41 -8.83 3.77 16.60
CA ALA A 41 -8.95 5.14 17.11
C ALA A 41 -8.10 5.43 18.37
N GLN A 42 -7.00 4.69 18.57
CA GLN A 42 -6.15 4.77 19.77
C GLN A 42 -6.90 4.52 21.09
N ARG A 43 -7.98 3.74 21.03
CA ARG A 43 -8.85 3.43 22.16
C ARG A 43 -8.68 2.00 22.63
N ALA A 44 -8.10 1.83 23.83
CA ALA A 44 -7.79 0.51 24.39
C ALA A 44 -9.03 -0.39 24.61
N ASP A 45 -10.22 0.20 24.70
CA ASP A 45 -11.48 -0.53 24.82
C ASP A 45 -12.01 -1.11 23.49
N LEU A 46 -11.39 -0.75 22.36
CA LEU A 46 -11.72 -1.30 21.03
C LEU A 46 -10.77 -2.45 20.64
N PRO A 47 -11.17 -3.31 19.68
CA PRO A 47 -10.32 -4.41 19.21
C PRO A 47 -8.92 -3.95 18.80
N GLY A 48 -7.92 -4.70 19.28
CA GLY A 48 -6.52 -4.50 18.93
C GLY A 48 -6.13 -5.25 17.65
N LEU A 49 -5.27 -4.62 16.85
CA LEU A 49 -4.69 -5.16 15.63
C LEU A 49 -3.19 -5.36 15.85
N SER A 50 -2.77 -6.62 16.01
CA SER A 50 -1.36 -6.95 16.21
C SER A 50 -0.55 -6.84 14.92
N ASN A 51 0.69 -6.38 15.02
CA ASN A 51 1.63 -6.35 13.90
C ASN A 51 2.00 -7.75 13.39
N LEU A 52 1.77 -8.81 14.17
CA LEU A 52 1.90 -10.22 13.73
C LEU A 52 1.18 -10.53 12.41
N TRP A 53 0.05 -9.85 12.14
CA TRP A 53 -0.67 -10.00 10.89
C TRP A 53 0.17 -9.66 9.66
N GLY A 54 1.22 -8.85 9.82
CA GLY A 54 2.18 -8.54 8.76
C GLY A 54 2.83 -9.79 8.15
N LEU A 55 3.09 -10.84 8.94
CA LEU A 55 3.68 -12.09 8.43
C LEU A 55 2.80 -12.78 7.39
N LEU A 56 1.49 -12.51 7.40
CA LEU A 56 0.55 -12.98 6.40
C LEU A 56 0.30 -11.92 5.31
N ILE A 57 0.06 -10.67 5.72
CA ILE A 57 -0.37 -9.60 4.82
C ILE A 57 0.74 -9.19 3.85
N MET A 58 1.98 -8.99 4.34
CA MET A 58 3.10 -8.55 3.51
C MET A 58 3.40 -9.52 2.36
N PRO A 59 3.59 -10.83 2.60
CA PRO A 59 3.80 -11.77 1.50
C PRO A 59 2.59 -11.90 0.59
N ALA A 60 1.36 -11.81 1.11
CA ALA A 60 0.16 -11.84 0.28
C ALA A 60 0.10 -10.64 -0.69
N LEU A 61 0.42 -9.43 -0.22
CA LEU A 61 0.49 -8.24 -1.07
C LEU A 61 1.64 -8.34 -2.08
N ALA A 62 2.81 -8.84 -1.67
CA ALA A 62 3.94 -9.05 -2.57
C ALA A 62 3.61 -10.04 -3.69
N ALA A 63 2.94 -11.15 -3.35
CA ALA A 63 2.45 -12.13 -4.30
C ALA A 63 1.41 -11.54 -5.27
N TRP A 64 0.43 -10.80 -4.72
CA TRP A 64 -0.58 -10.12 -5.52
C TRP A 64 0.04 -9.12 -6.50
N ALA A 65 0.97 -8.28 -6.04
CA ALA A 65 1.67 -7.31 -6.87
C ALA A 65 2.49 -7.97 -7.99
N SER A 66 3.23 -9.02 -7.65
CA SER A 66 4.06 -9.76 -8.60
C SER A 66 3.24 -10.52 -9.64
N SER A 67 2.01 -10.93 -9.30
CA SER A 67 1.10 -11.60 -10.25
C SER A 67 0.47 -10.66 -11.29
N ARG A 68 0.59 -9.34 -11.10
CA ARG A 68 -0.16 -8.31 -11.83
C ARG A 68 0.76 -7.19 -12.35
N LEU A 69 1.99 -7.51 -12.73
CA LEU A 69 2.91 -6.50 -13.22
C LEU A 69 2.39 -5.85 -14.53
N PRO A 70 2.59 -4.54 -14.72
CA PRO A 70 2.25 -3.87 -15.96
C PRO A 70 3.04 -4.47 -17.14
N ARG A 71 2.35 -4.84 -18.23
CA ARG A 71 3.00 -5.11 -19.52
C ARG A 71 3.49 -3.78 -20.09
N ALA A 72 4.77 -3.45 -19.86
CA ALA A 72 5.54 -2.36 -20.48
C ALA A 72 4.84 -0.97 -20.66
N GLY A 73 5.42 0.08 -20.08
CA GLY A 73 4.90 1.46 -20.12
C GLY A 73 5.52 2.30 -19.00
N ALA A 74 4.94 3.49 -18.71
CA ALA A 74 5.40 4.43 -17.66
C ALA A 74 6.02 3.69 -16.46
N PRO A 75 7.22 4.10 -15.99
CA PRO A 75 8.13 3.19 -15.33
C PRO A 75 7.44 2.42 -14.21
N ALA A 76 7.31 1.09 -14.36
CA ALA A 76 6.59 0.25 -13.39
C ALA A 76 7.09 0.46 -11.95
N TRP A 77 8.37 0.82 -11.81
CA TRP A 77 8.99 1.19 -10.54
C TRP A 77 8.39 2.45 -9.91
N LEU A 78 7.92 3.45 -10.67
CA LEU A 78 7.23 4.63 -10.12
C LEU A 78 5.90 4.26 -9.46
N GLY A 79 5.21 3.24 -9.99
CA GLY A 79 3.97 2.72 -9.42
C GLY A 79 4.16 2.19 -8.00
N PHE A 80 5.38 1.75 -7.65
CA PHE A 80 5.77 1.29 -6.32
C PHE A 80 6.49 2.38 -5.51
N ALA A 81 7.48 3.05 -6.10
CA ALA A 81 8.38 3.97 -5.42
C ALA A 81 7.68 5.23 -4.93
N LEU A 82 6.75 5.82 -5.70
CA LEU A 82 6.04 7.01 -5.27
C LEU A 82 5.16 6.73 -4.03
N PRO A 83 4.28 5.70 -4.03
CA PRO A 83 3.51 5.34 -2.84
C PRO A 83 4.40 4.92 -1.65
N LEU A 84 5.53 4.26 -1.90
CA LEU A 84 6.52 3.92 -0.87
C LEU A 84 7.07 5.18 -0.20
N LEU A 85 7.53 6.16 -0.97
CA LEU A 85 8.08 7.41 -0.44
C LEU A 85 7.02 8.24 0.29
N LEU A 86 5.78 8.25 -0.21
CA LEU A 86 4.66 8.90 0.48
C LEU A 86 4.33 8.22 1.82
N GLY A 87 4.29 6.88 1.85
CA GLY A 87 4.08 6.11 3.08
C GLY A 87 5.20 6.30 4.09
N LEU A 88 6.46 6.26 3.64
CA LEU A 88 7.62 6.54 4.50
C LEU A 88 7.58 7.97 5.03
N GLY A 89 7.29 8.96 4.17
CA GLY A 89 7.17 10.36 4.57
C GLY A 89 6.07 10.56 5.61
N LEU A 90 4.90 9.94 5.41
CA LEU A 90 3.78 9.96 6.36
C LEU A 90 4.18 9.35 7.71
N SER A 91 4.81 8.18 7.68
CA SER A 91 5.31 7.50 8.89
C SER A 91 6.31 8.34 9.64
N LEU A 92 7.29 8.93 8.95
CA LEU A 92 8.30 9.79 9.56
C LEU A 92 7.71 11.09 10.11
N ALA A 93 6.76 11.71 9.41
CA ALA A 93 6.08 12.91 9.88
C ALA A 93 5.24 12.63 11.14
N PHE A 94 4.50 11.51 11.14
CA PHE A 94 3.70 11.09 12.28
C PHE A 94 4.57 10.75 13.49
N SER A 95 5.64 9.98 13.29
CA SER A 95 6.57 9.60 14.37
C SER A 95 7.27 10.81 15.00
N GLN A 96 7.51 11.87 14.24
CA GLN A 96 8.07 13.15 14.73
C GLN A 96 7.01 14.11 15.30
N GLN A 97 5.74 13.70 15.37
CA GLN A 97 4.63 14.55 15.82
C GLN A 97 4.48 15.84 14.98
N ALA A 98 4.94 15.83 13.72
CA ALA A 98 4.83 16.94 12.80
C ALA A 98 3.43 16.99 12.17
N GLN A 99 2.45 17.47 12.94
CA GLN A 99 1.03 17.39 12.58
C GLN A 99 0.70 18.00 11.20
N ALA A 100 1.13 19.24 10.95
CA ALA A 100 0.86 19.92 9.68
C ALA A 100 1.45 19.17 8.47
N LEU A 101 2.65 18.59 8.60
CA LEU A 101 3.28 17.80 7.55
C LEU A 101 2.55 16.46 7.35
N THR A 102 2.13 15.82 8.44
CA THR A 102 1.37 14.57 8.40
C THR A 102 0.05 14.77 7.66
N GLU A 103 -0.69 15.83 7.99
CA GLU A 103 -1.95 16.19 7.32
C GLU A 103 -1.72 16.51 5.84
N ALA A 104 -0.70 17.32 5.51
CA ALA A 104 -0.37 17.67 4.14
C ALA A 104 -0.04 16.43 3.29
N LEU A 105 0.82 15.53 3.81
CA LEU A 105 1.17 14.28 3.13
C LEU A 105 -0.02 13.33 3.02
N PHE A 106 -0.92 13.32 4.01
CA PHE A 106 -2.12 12.49 4.00
C PHE A 106 -3.06 12.93 2.89
N PHE A 107 -3.42 14.22 2.86
CA PHE A 107 -4.28 14.77 1.81
C PHE A 107 -3.62 14.71 0.42
N LEU A 108 -2.30 14.91 0.33
CA LEU A 108 -1.57 14.69 -0.91
C LEU A 108 -1.68 13.25 -1.40
N THR A 109 -1.55 12.27 -0.49
CA THR A 109 -1.71 10.85 -0.80
C THR A 109 -3.13 10.55 -1.29
N LEU A 110 -4.16 11.10 -0.63
CA LEU A 110 -5.56 10.96 -1.08
C LEU A 110 -5.76 11.53 -2.49
N LEU A 111 -5.26 12.74 -2.74
CA LEU A 111 -5.37 13.41 -4.04
C LEU A 111 -4.66 12.62 -5.13
N LEU A 112 -3.40 12.22 -4.89
CA LEU A 112 -2.62 11.44 -5.84
C LEU A 112 -3.22 10.06 -6.08
N ALA A 113 -3.85 9.44 -5.08
CA ALA A 113 -4.51 8.14 -5.28
C ALA A 113 -5.68 8.22 -6.28
N LEU A 114 -6.41 9.34 -6.31
CA LEU A 114 -7.46 9.59 -7.28
C LEU A 114 -6.89 9.94 -8.67
N LEU A 115 -5.84 10.77 -8.72
CA LEU A 115 -5.25 11.27 -9.96
C LEU A 115 -4.31 10.28 -10.67
N LEU A 116 -3.66 9.38 -9.92
CA LEU A 116 -2.73 8.35 -10.39
C LEU A 116 -3.37 6.95 -10.28
N PRO A 117 -2.86 5.93 -11.00
CA PRO A 117 -3.47 4.59 -10.99
C PRO A 117 -3.13 3.82 -9.70
N ALA A 118 -3.53 4.34 -8.54
CA ALA A 118 -3.29 3.73 -7.23
C ALA A 118 -4.02 2.39 -7.02
N HIS A 119 -4.99 2.06 -7.88
CA HIS A 119 -5.57 0.71 -7.96
C HIS A 119 -4.60 -0.37 -8.42
N ARG A 120 -3.39 0.01 -8.84
CA ARG A 120 -2.35 -0.93 -9.22
C ARG A 120 -1.80 -1.64 -7.98
N PRO A 121 -1.67 -2.97 -8.03
CA PRO A 121 -1.18 -3.76 -6.89
C PRO A 121 0.17 -3.30 -6.33
N GLU A 122 1.10 -2.90 -7.18
CA GLU A 122 2.40 -2.37 -6.77
C GLU A 122 2.30 -1.06 -5.97
N SER A 123 1.27 -0.26 -6.21
CA SER A 123 1.03 0.99 -5.47
C SER A 123 0.55 0.72 -4.05
N VAL A 124 -0.34 -0.25 -3.88
CA VAL A 124 -0.79 -0.69 -2.56
C VAL A 124 0.39 -1.29 -1.79
N LEU A 125 1.18 -2.18 -2.42
CA LEU A 125 2.36 -2.76 -1.78
C LEU A 125 3.35 -1.69 -1.33
N GLY A 126 3.69 -0.73 -2.20
CA GLY A 126 4.62 0.35 -1.88
C GLY A 126 4.13 1.20 -0.70
N TYR A 127 2.88 1.65 -0.74
CA TYR A 127 2.27 2.42 0.34
C TYR A 127 2.29 1.67 1.67
N VAL A 128 1.84 0.41 1.67
CA VAL A 128 1.77 -0.41 2.88
C VAL A 128 3.16 -0.63 3.46
N LEU A 129 4.14 -1.01 2.63
CA LEU A 129 5.52 -1.20 3.07
C LEU A 129 6.10 0.06 3.72
N GLY A 130 5.83 1.24 3.15
CA GLY A 130 6.30 2.51 3.71
C GLY A 130 5.63 2.88 5.04
N MET A 131 4.47 2.32 5.34
CA MET A 131 3.70 2.59 6.56
C MET A 131 3.91 1.54 7.66
N SER A 132 4.38 0.34 7.30
CA SER A 132 4.40 -0.82 8.20
C SER A 132 5.22 -0.63 9.46
N TRP A 133 6.32 0.13 9.42
CA TRP A 133 7.15 0.35 10.61
C TRP A 133 6.44 1.15 11.71
N THR A 134 5.57 2.10 11.35
CA THR A 134 4.89 2.97 12.31
C THR A 134 3.48 2.48 12.65
N PHE A 135 2.78 1.86 11.70
CA PHE A 135 1.35 1.54 11.83
C PHE A 135 1.03 0.05 11.68
N GLY A 136 2.06 -0.79 11.50
CA GLY A 136 1.89 -2.20 11.14
C GLY A 136 1.32 -2.39 9.74
N ALA A 137 1.12 -3.64 9.34
CA ALA A 137 0.60 -3.97 8.02
C ALA A 137 -0.91 -3.73 7.85
N VAL A 138 -1.70 -3.92 8.91
CA VAL A 138 -3.17 -4.01 8.81
C VAL A 138 -3.81 -2.68 8.43
N LEU A 139 -3.54 -1.62 9.21
CA LEU A 139 -4.13 -0.30 9.02
C LEU A 139 -3.84 0.29 7.63
N PRO A 140 -2.57 0.35 7.17
CA PRO A 140 -2.28 0.87 5.84
C PRO A 140 -2.80 -0.05 4.72
N THR A 141 -2.95 -1.36 4.95
CA THR A 141 -3.58 -2.24 3.95
C THR A 141 -5.04 -1.89 3.75
N LEU A 142 -5.81 -1.69 4.83
CA LEU A 142 -7.21 -1.28 4.76
C LEU A 142 -7.36 0.05 4.02
N LEU A 143 -6.55 1.05 4.38
CA LEU A 143 -6.58 2.36 3.73
C LEU A 143 -6.10 2.27 2.26
N GLY A 144 -5.02 1.55 1.99
CA GLY A 144 -4.48 1.36 0.65
C GLY A 144 -5.47 0.67 -0.29
N LEU A 145 -6.19 -0.35 0.19
CA LEU A 145 -7.25 -1.02 -0.59
C LEU A 145 -8.47 -0.12 -0.82
N LEU A 146 -8.86 0.69 0.17
CA LEU A 146 -9.91 1.70 -0.01
C LEU A 146 -9.54 2.69 -1.12
N LEU A 147 -8.33 3.25 -1.07
CA LEU A 147 -7.82 4.18 -2.08
C LEU A 147 -7.69 3.53 -3.46
N ALA A 148 -7.24 2.29 -3.51
CA ALA A 148 -7.22 1.50 -4.73
C ALA A 148 -8.63 1.32 -5.32
N GLY A 149 -9.63 1.00 -4.49
CA GLY A 149 -11.03 0.88 -4.90
C GLY A 149 -11.58 2.18 -5.48
N LEU A 150 -11.35 3.31 -4.81
CA LEU A 150 -11.77 4.64 -5.29
C LEU A 150 -11.08 5.01 -6.61
N SER A 151 -9.76 4.79 -6.71
CA SER A 151 -8.97 5.03 -7.92
C SER A 151 -9.49 4.21 -9.10
N TRP A 152 -9.83 2.93 -8.87
CA TRP A 152 -10.39 2.05 -9.89
C TRP A 152 -11.78 2.52 -10.34
N GLY A 153 -12.67 2.82 -9.39
CA GLY A 153 -14.02 3.28 -9.67
C GLY A 153 -14.05 4.56 -10.48
N LEU A 154 -13.29 5.57 -10.06
CA LEU A 154 -13.20 6.87 -10.76
C LEU A 154 -12.72 6.68 -12.21
N ARG A 155 -11.65 5.91 -12.42
CA ARG A 155 -11.11 5.64 -13.77
C ARG A 155 -12.05 4.82 -14.62
N GLY A 156 -12.77 3.88 -14.01
CA GLY A 156 -13.83 3.11 -14.66
C GLY A 156 -14.91 4.03 -15.21
N LEU A 157 -15.40 4.95 -14.38
CA LEU A 157 -16.41 5.95 -14.77
C LEU A 157 -15.92 6.87 -15.89
N VAL A 158 -14.71 7.44 -15.75
CA VAL A 158 -14.11 8.30 -16.79
C VAL A 158 -14.01 7.56 -18.13
N ARG A 159 -13.55 6.30 -18.12
CA ARG A 159 -13.46 5.46 -19.31
C ARG A 159 -14.84 5.19 -19.93
N GLN A 160 -15.84 4.87 -19.12
CA GLN A 160 -17.20 4.63 -19.60
C GLN A 160 -17.80 5.87 -20.27
N LEU A 161 -17.64 7.05 -19.65
CA LEU A 161 -18.14 8.31 -20.19
C LEU A 161 -17.46 8.68 -21.51
N TRP A 162 -16.16 8.42 -21.62
CA TRP A 162 -15.42 8.63 -22.87
C TRP A 162 -15.94 7.73 -23.99
N LEU A 163 -16.12 6.42 -23.72
CA LEU A 163 -16.60 5.47 -24.72
C LEU A 163 -18.03 5.78 -25.19
N ARG A 164 -18.91 6.25 -24.28
CA ARG A 164 -20.27 6.69 -24.63
C ARG A 164 -20.29 7.91 -25.55
N ARG A 165 -19.32 8.81 -25.43
CA ARG A 165 -19.19 9.99 -26.34
C ARG A 165 -18.62 9.64 -27.71
N GLY A 166 -17.94 8.49 -27.85
CA GLY A 166 -17.26 8.09 -29.09
C GLY A 166 -18.06 7.20 -30.03
N SER A 167 -19.35 6.93 -29.75
CA SER A 167 -20.22 6.16 -30.65
C SER A 167 -21.00 7.13 -31.54
N PRO A 168 -20.68 7.29 -32.85
CA PRO A 168 -21.58 7.97 -33.76
C PRO A 168 -22.89 7.17 -33.86
N ALA A 169 -24.02 7.89 -33.76
CA ALA A 169 -25.35 7.36 -34.05
C ALA A 169 -25.51 7.11 -35.56
#